data_AF-A0A1T4NVA2-F1
#
_entry.id   AF-A0A1T4NVA2-F1
#
_cell.length_a   1.000
_cell.length_b   1.000
_cell.length_c   1.000
_cell.angle_alpha   90.00
_cell.angle_beta   90.00
_cell.angle_gamma   90.00
#
_symmetry.space_group_name_H-M   'P 1'
#
loop_
_entity.id
_entity.type
_entity.pdbx_description
1 polymer ?
#
loop_
_entity_poly.entity_id
_entity_poly.type
_entity_poly.pdbx_seq_one_letter_code
_entity_poly.pdbx_strand_id
1 'polypeptide(L)'
;MKTVVKLLYLGISLGSILFTLSALVFSLEARGFAFAYLLLSLFIALASAIYEVEKLTLLTQTLFHLGVSYIAYLAIAFYCKWIPMNFVIVLTSTIFFLILFFIIWFVMYLYKKRKIERINQKLS
;
A
#
# COMPACT_ATOMS: atom_id res chain seq x y z
N MET A 1 16.98 6.73 11.55
CA MET A 1 16.68 6.68 10.08
C MET A 1 16.15 5.33 9.58
N LYS A 2 16.64 4.15 10.04
CA LYS A 2 15.84 2.90 9.96
C LYS A 2 14.47 3.08 10.64
N THR A 3 14.46 3.94 11.66
CA THR A 3 13.28 4.41 12.40
C THR A 3 12.20 5.04 11.53
N VAL A 4 12.50 5.90 10.57
CA VAL A 4 11.45 6.62 9.81
C VAL A 4 10.67 5.66 8.90
N VAL A 5 11.34 4.76 8.21
CA VAL A 5 10.66 3.75 7.38
C VAL A 5 9.96 2.71 8.23
N LYS A 6 10.57 2.30 9.35
CA LYS A 6 9.88 1.48 10.34
C LYS A 6 8.63 2.21 10.84
N LEU A 7 8.69 3.51 11.14
CA LEU A 7 7.57 4.34 11.58
C LEU A 7 6.53 4.62 10.47
N LEU A 8 6.90 4.62 9.20
CA LEU A 8 5.95 4.74 8.09
C LEU A 8 5.18 3.45 7.88
N TYR A 9 5.85 2.30 7.82
CA TYR A 9 5.17 0.99 7.80
C TYR A 9 4.35 0.78 9.07
N LEU A 10 4.95 1.01 10.23
CA LEU A 10 4.27 0.92 11.53
C LEU A 10 3.13 1.93 11.60
N GLY A 11 3.25 3.14 11.03
CA GLY A 11 2.22 4.19 11.04
C GLY A 11 1.04 3.89 10.13
N ILE A 12 1.28 3.35 8.93
CA ILE A 12 0.22 2.88 8.01
C ILE A 12 -0.49 1.69 8.64
N SER A 13 0.25 0.72 9.20
CA SER A 13 -0.32 -0.43 9.90
C SER A 13 -1.06 -0.03 11.18
N LEU A 14 -0.49 0.85 12.01
CA LEU A 14 -1.10 1.36 13.23
C LEU A 14 -2.34 2.22 12.92
N GLY A 15 -2.33 3.01 11.85
CA GLY A 15 -3.49 3.79 11.42
C GLY A 15 -4.68 2.87 11.08
N SER A 16 -4.46 1.83 10.29
CA SER A 16 -5.48 0.83 9.95
C SER A 16 -5.92 0.01 11.18
N ILE A 17 -4.99 -0.33 12.08
CA ILE A 17 -5.29 -1.02 13.35
C ILE A 17 -6.11 -0.13 14.29
N LEU A 18 -5.72 1.12 14.48
CA LEU A 18 -6.42 2.09 15.33
C LEU A 18 -7.81 2.38 14.79
N PHE A 19 -7.96 2.57 13.47
CA PHE A 19 -9.26 2.72 12.82
C PHE A 19 -10.14 1.48 13.02
N THR A 20 -9.55 0.28 12.99
CA THR A 20 -10.30 -0.95 13.24
C THR A 20 -10.70 -1.12 14.69
N LEU A 21 -9.81 -0.83 15.64
CA LEU A 21 -10.11 -0.89 17.05
C LEU A 21 -11.18 0.14 17.44
N SER A 22 -11.11 1.36 16.90
CA SER A 22 -12.13 2.38 17.13
C SER A 22 -13.47 1.98 16.51
N ALA A 23 -13.49 1.46 15.28
CA ALA A 23 -14.71 0.93 14.66
C ALA A 23 -15.31 -0.25 15.43
N LEU A 24 -14.48 -1.15 15.97
CA LEU A 24 -14.93 -2.27 16.80
C LEU A 24 -15.63 -1.81 18.07
N VAL A 25 -15.11 -0.78 18.75
CA VAL A 25 -15.65 -0.32 20.03
C VAL A 25 -16.86 0.61 19.85
N PHE A 26 -16.83 1.52 18.87
CA PHE A 26 -17.78 2.64 18.83
C PHE A 26 -18.87 2.54 17.76
N SER A 27 -18.71 1.72 16.70
CA SER A 27 -19.73 1.66 15.64
C SER A 27 -19.77 0.30 14.92
N LEU A 28 -20.81 -0.49 15.20
CA LEU A 28 -21.09 -1.75 14.51
C LEU A 28 -21.15 -1.58 12.98
N GLU A 29 -21.66 -0.46 12.50
CA GLU A 29 -21.77 -0.12 11.08
C GLU A 29 -20.40 0.09 10.41
N ALA A 30 -19.37 0.55 11.14
CA ALA A 30 -18.04 0.79 10.60
C ALA A 30 -17.12 -0.45 10.63
N ARG A 31 -17.51 -1.52 11.36
CA ARG A 31 -16.68 -2.72 11.52
C ARG A 31 -16.36 -3.40 10.19
N GLY A 32 -17.36 -3.47 9.29
CA GLY A 32 -17.17 -4.05 7.95
C GLY A 32 -16.17 -3.26 7.11
N PHE A 33 -16.26 -1.92 7.15
CA PHE A 33 -15.33 -1.04 6.47
C PHE A 33 -13.91 -1.17 7.03
N ALA A 34 -13.77 -1.20 8.35
CA ALA A 34 -12.45 -1.28 8.97
C ALA A 34 -11.74 -2.61 8.69
N PHE A 35 -12.48 -3.72 8.73
CA PHE A 35 -11.94 -5.02 8.35
C PHE A 35 -11.48 -5.06 6.88
N ALA A 36 -12.26 -4.45 5.98
CA ALA A 36 -11.90 -4.32 4.57
C ALA A 36 -10.61 -3.51 4.37
N TYR A 37 -10.41 -2.40 5.09
CA TYR A 37 -9.17 -1.62 5.05
C TYR A 37 -7.96 -2.37 5.60
N LEU A 38 -8.13 -3.18 6.66
CA LEU A 38 -7.06 -4.06 7.16
C LEU A 38 -6.67 -5.11 6.13
N LEU A 39 -7.64 -5.79 5.53
CA LEU A 39 -7.37 -6.79 4.50
C LEU A 39 -6.65 -6.16 3.30
N LEU A 40 -7.12 -5.02 2.81
CA LEU A 40 -6.47 -4.31 1.71
C LEU A 40 -5.02 -3.96 2.06
N SER A 41 -4.80 -3.41 3.25
CA SER A 41 -3.47 -3.04 3.74
C SER A 41 -2.54 -4.26 3.83
N LEU A 42 -3.06 -5.42 4.26
CA LEU A 42 -2.31 -6.67 4.33
C LEU A 42 -1.92 -7.17 2.94
N PHE A 43 -2.85 -7.18 1.97
CA PHE A 43 -2.55 -7.60 0.59
C PHE A 43 -1.47 -6.74 -0.06
N ILE A 44 -1.55 -5.42 0.10
CA ILE A 44 -0.54 -4.49 -0.43
C ILE A 44 0.82 -4.76 0.24
N ALA A 45 0.84 -4.94 1.57
CA ALA A 45 2.08 -5.24 2.29
C ALA A 45 2.71 -6.57 1.81
N LEU A 46 1.91 -7.62 1.64
CA LEU A 46 2.39 -8.91 1.14
C LEU A 46 2.90 -8.80 -0.30
N ALA A 47 2.20 -8.08 -1.17
CA ALA A 47 2.61 -7.86 -2.56
C ALA A 47 3.96 -7.12 -2.65
N SER A 48 4.28 -6.26 -1.68
CA SER A 48 5.57 -5.56 -1.62
C SER A 48 6.78 -6.50 -1.39
N ALA A 49 6.57 -7.74 -0.93
CA ALA A 49 7.64 -8.72 -0.74
C ALA A 49 8.36 -9.08 -2.06
N ILE A 50 7.73 -8.83 -3.22
CA ILE A 50 8.35 -9.04 -4.53
C ILE A 50 9.67 -8.26 -4.71
N TYR A 51 9.85 -7.15 -3.98
CA TYR A 51 11.09 -6.35 -4.02
C TYR A 51 12.30 -7.04 -3.39
N GLU A 52 12.11 -8.15 -2.66
CA GLU A 52 13.20 -8.97 -2.11
C GLU A 52 13.71 -10.00 -3.14
N VAL A 53 13.03 -10.16 -4.29
CA VAL A 53 13.44 -11.10 -5.34
C VAL A 53 14.46 -10.45 -6.26
N GLU A 54 15.75 -10.64 -5.96
CA GLU A 54 16.88 -10.00 -6.67
C GLU A 54 16.96 -10.31 -8.18
N LYS A 55 16.40 -11.45 -8.62
CA LYS A 55 16.43 -11.87 -10.03
C LYS A 55 15.53 -11.02 -10.94
N LEU A 56 14.60 -10.26 -10.37
CA LEU A 56 13.63 -9.47 -11.14
C LEU A 56 14.10 -8.02 -11.30
N THR A 57 13.78 -7.42 -12.46
CA THR A 57 14.02 -5.99 -12.66
C THR A 57 13.10 -5.16 -11.77
N LEU A 58 13.52 -3.94 -11.41
CA LEU A 58 12.70 -3.01 -10.64
C LEU A 58 11.34 -2.73 -11.30
N LEU A 59 11.31 -2.68 -12.64
CA LEU A 59 10.07 -2.50 -13.40
C LEU A 59 9.14 -3.70 -13.21
N THR A 60 9.65 -4.93 -13.37
CA THR A 60 8.86 -6.16 -13.18
C THR A 60 8.30 -6.26 -11.77
N GLN A 61 9.13 -5.98 -10.75
CA GLN A 61 8.70 -5.94 -9.35
C GLN A 61 7.60 -4.90 -9.12
N THR A 62 7.74 -3.71 -9.74
CA THR A 62 6.79 -2.62 -9.57
C THR A 62 5.47 -2.88 -10.28
N LEU A 63 5.48 -3.43 -11.49
CA LEU A 63 4.26 -3.83 -12.20
C LEU A 63 3.53 -4.95 -11.45
N PHE A 64 4.25 -5.91 -10.87
CA PHE A 64 3.64 -6.95 -10.04
C PHE A 64 2.98 -6.35 -8.79
N HIS A 65 3.73 -5.56 -8.02
CA HIS A 65 3.20 -4.93 -6.81
C HIS A 65 1.99 -4.03 -7.11
N LEU A 66 2.07 -3.23 -8.18
CA LEU A 66 0.98 -2.39 -8.65
C LEU A 66 -0.25 -3.22 -9.03
N GLY A 67 -0.06 -4.26 -9.85
CA GLY A 67 -1.13 -5.11 -10.34
C GLY A 67 -1.87 -5.82 -9.21
N VAL A 68 -1.14 -6.47 -8.31
CA VAL A 68 -1.75 -7.16 -7.15
C VAL A 68 -2.47 -6.17 -6.23
N SER A 69 -1.85 -5.02 -5.94
CA SER A 69 -2.45 -3.99 -5.09
C SER A 69 -3.74 -3.42 -5.70
N TYR A 70 -3.74 -3.18 -7.02
CA TYR A 70 -4.88 -2.62 -7.73
C TYR A 70 -6.03 -3.62 -7.85
N ILE A 71 -5.75 -4.89 -8.14
CA ILE A 71 -6.76 -5.96 -8.15
C ILE A 71 -7.39 -6.11 -6.77
N ALA A 72 -6.58 -6.14 -5.71
CA ALA A 72 -7.08 -6.21 -4.33
C ALA A 72 -7.96 -5.00 -3.98
N TYR A 73 -7.54 -3.79 -4.38
CA TYR A 73 -8.32 -2.57 -4.20
C TYR A 73 -9.68 -2.67 -4.89
N LEU A 74 -9.73 -3.01 -6.18
CA LEU A 74 -11.00 -3.12 -6.91
C LEU A 74 -11.90 -4.20 -6.33
N ALA A 75 -11.35 -5.38 -6.01
CA ALA A 75 -12.11 -6.49 -5.44
C ALA A 75 -12.80 -6.07 -4.13
N ILE A 76 -12.05 -5.42 -3.23
CA ILE A 76 -12.57 -4.93 -1.94
C ILE A 76 -13.55 -3.78 -2.15
N ALA A 77 -13.23 -2.81 -3.02
CA ALA A 77 -14.08 -1.66 -3.28
C ALA A 77 -15.45 -2.07 -3.83
N PHE A 78 -15.50 -3.04 -4.74
CA PHE A 78 -16.77 -3.56 -5.25
C PHE A 78 -17.50 -4.44 -4.23
N TYR A 79 -16.80 -5.34 -3.54
CA TYR A 79 -17.39 -6.22 -2.54
C TYR A 79 -18.05 -5.43 -1.40
N CYS A 80 -17.36 -4.39 -0.91
CA CYS A 80 -17.86 -3.50 0.12
C CYS A 80 -18.75 -2.37 -0.40
N LYS A 81 -19.04 -2.34 -1.71
CA LYS A 81 -19.87 -1.31 -2.37
C LYS A 81 -19.39 0.12 -2.11
N TRP A 82 -18.08 0.33 -2.01
CA TRP A 82 -17.47 1.66 -1.86
C TRP A 82 -17.68 2.53 -3.09
N ILE A 83 -17.64 1.89 -4.26
CA ILE A 83 -17.89 2.55 -5.54
C ILE A 83 -18.96 1.78 -6.32
N PRO A 84 -19.88 2.48 -7.00
CA PRO A 84 -20.79 1.84 -7.95
C PRO A 84 -20.03 1.32 -9.17
N MET A 85 -20.58 0.31 -9.84
CA MET A 85 -20.05 -0.25 -11.09
C MET A 85 -20.37 0.67 -12.28
N ASN A 86 -19.86 1.89 -12.22
CA ASN A 86 -19.98 2.93 -13.24
C ASN A 86 -18.59 3.24 -13.81
N PHE A 87 -18.46 3.23 -15.14
CA PHE A 87 -17.18 3.41 -15.82
C PHE A 87 -16.45 4.69 -15.41
N VAL A 88 -17.15 5.82 -15.32
CA VAL A 88 -16.56 7.11 -14.95
C VAL A 88 -16.01 7.07 -13.53
N ILE A 89 -16.77 6.48 -12.59
CA ILE A 89 -16.38 6.40 -11.18
C ILE A 89 -15.23 5.41 -10.99
N VAL A 90 -15.23 4.29 -11.72
CA VAL A 90 -14.11 3.34 -11.70
C VAL A 90 -12.86 4.03 -12.24
N LEU A 91 -12.94 4.72 -13.38
CA LEU A 91 -11.80 5.39 -13.99
C LEU A 91 -11.19 6.48 -13.08
N THR A 92 -12.02 7.32 -12.46
CA THR A 92 -11.53 8.34 -11.52
C THR A 92 -10.87 7.71 -10.30
N SER A 93 -11.46 6.64 -9.77
CA SER A 93 -10.90 5.86 -8.66
C SER A 93 -9.56 5.21 -9.02
N THR A 94 -9.43 4.67 -10.24
CA THR A 94 -8.19 4.13 -10.79
C THR A 94 -7.10 5.18 -10.84
N ILE A 95 -7.40 6.35 -11.41
CA ILE A 95 -6.42 7.45 -11.53
C ILE A 95 -5.94 7.88 -10.15
N PHE A 96 -6.87 8.03 -9.20
CA PHE A 96 -6.53 8.39 -7.82
C PHE A 96 -5.64 7.33 -7.15
N PHE A 97 -5.97 6.06 -7.31
CA PHE A 97 -5.16 4.95 -6.81
C PHE A 97 -3.74 4.97 -7.40
N LEU A 98 -3.60 5.14 -8.71
CA LEU A 98 -2.31 5.18 -9.39
C LEU A 98 -1.43 6.33 -8.87
N ILE A 99 -2.01 7.54 -8.72
CA ILE A 99 -1.30 8.71 -8.19
C ILE A 99 -0.75 8.40 -6.80
N LEU A 100 -1.60 7.91 -5.88
CA LEU A 100 -1.18 7.58 -4.52
C LEU A 100 -0.11 6.49 -4.49
N PHE A 101 -0.29 5.43 -5.28
CA PHE A 101 0.68 4.35 -5.37
C PHE A 101 2.05 4.88 -5.83
N PHE A 102 2.10 5.68 -6.90
CA PHE A 102 3.36 6.20 -7.43
C PHE A 102 4.02 7.22 -6.49
N ILE A 103 3.25 8.03 -5.76
CA ILE A 103 3.80 8.93 -4.73
C ILE A 103 4.52 8.11 -3.65
N ILE A 104 3.84 7.12 -3.07
CA ILE A 104 4.39 6.28 -2.01
C ILE A 104 5.61 5.50 -2.54
N TRP A 105 5.47 4.87 -3.71
CA TRP A 105 6.54 4.13 -4.35
C TRP A 105 7.77 5.00 -4.61
N PHE A 106 7.58 6.22 -5.12
CA PHE A 106 8.68 7.13 -5.43
C PHE A 106 9.43 7.58 -4.18
N VAL A 107 8.71 7.92 -3.10
CA VAL A 107 9.32 8.24 -1.80
C VAL A 107 10.15 7.06 -1.28
N MET A 108 9.60 5.85 -1.37
CA MET A 108 10.30 4.63 -0.94
C MET A 108 11.50 4.30 -1.83
N TYR A 109 11.41 4.54 -3.13
CA TYR A 109 12.51 4.39 -4.08
C TYR A 109 13.67 5.33 -3.72
N LEU A 110 13.39 6.63 -3.55
CA LEU A 110 14.41 7.61 -3.16
C LEU A 110 15.05 7.26 -1.82
N TYR A 111 14.27 6.75 -0.87
CA TYR A 111 14.79 6.27 0.41
C TYR A 111 15.77 5.11 0.22
N LYS A 112 15.39 4.06 -0.54
CA LYS A 112 16.24 2.90 -0.78
C LYS A 112 17.52 3.30 -1.53
N LYS A 113 17.40 4.16 -2.54
CA LYS A 113 18.54 4.70 -3.30
C LYS A 113 19.55 5.42 -2.39
N ARG A 114 19.10 6.38 -1.58
CA ARG A 114 19.96 7.11 -0.63
C ARG A 114 20.62 6.19 0.40
N LYS A 115 19.91 5.13 0.82
CA LYS A 115 20.46 4.15 1.77
C LYS A 115 21.63 3.37 1.14
N ILE A 116 21.48 2.93 -0.11
CA ILE A 116 22.53 2.21 -0.85
C ILE A 116 23.75 3.12 -1.05
N GLU A 117 23.54 4.36 -1.51
CA GLU A 117 24.63 5.34 -1.71
C GLU A 117 25.46 5.56 -0.43
N ARG A 118 24.81 5.69 0.74
CA ARG A 118 25.50 5.85 2.03
C ARG A 118 26.29 4.61 2.47
N ILE A 119 25.85 3.42 2.06
CA ILE A 119 26.60 2.18 2.36
C ILE A 119 27.85 2.14 1.48
N ASN A 120 27.69 2.42 0.18
CA ASN A 120 28.81 2.44 -0.77
C ASN A 120 29.88 3.47 -0.38
N GLN A 121 29.47 4.66 0.10
CA GLN A 121 30.41 5.67 0.61
C GLN A 121 31.23 5.23 1.83
N LYS A 122 30.79 4.23 2.60
CA LYS A 122 31.52 3.70 3.76
C LYS A 122 32.42 2.51 3.41
N LEU A 123 32.21 1.94 2.23
CA LEU A 123 32.99 0.81 1.70
C LEU A 123 34.07 1.26 0.72
N SER A 124 34.00 2.53 0.29
CA SER A 124 35.08 3.29 -0.37
C SER A 124 36.06 3.83 0.65
#